data_AF-A0A3M1P647-F1
#
_entry.id   AF-A0A3M1P647-F1
#
_cell.length_a   1.000
_cell.length_b   1.000
_cell.length_c   1.000
_cell.angle_alpha   90.00
_cell.angle_beta   90.00
_cell.angle_gamma   90.00
#
_symmetry.space_group_name_H-M   'P 1'
#
loop_
_entity.id
_entity.type
_entity.pdbx_description
1 polymer ?
#
loop_
_entity_poly.entity_id
_entity_poly.type
_entity_poly.pdbx_seq_one_letter_code
_entity_poly.pdbx_strand_id
1 'polypeptide(L)'
;MNWFSQLTRLILDFYREDPAEMRQLQGLKACRVSRRWGVLRVECRDRQVAETLLAAQDLLKEPIAQLRIAHQINISVNRVLISSLLVDPSKVTFL
;
A
#
# COMPACT_ATOMS: atom_id res chain seq x y z
N MET A 1 11.51 -8.84 14.79
CA MET A 1 11.16 -7.52 14.20
C MET A 1 9.71 -7.59 13.75
N ASN A 2 8.82 -6.81 14.34
CA ASN A 2 7.40 -6.80 13.98
C ASN A 2 7.20 -5.94 12.73
N TRP A 3 7.07 -6.57 11.56
CA TRP A 3 6.84 -5.90 10.27
C TRP A 3 5.39 -5.45 10.10
N PHE A 4 4.49 -5.90 10.98
CA PHE A 4 3.06 -5.65 10.87
C PHE A 4 2.70 -4.34 11.57
N SER A 5 2.77 -3.25 10.80
CA SER A 5 2.44 -1.90 11.31
C SER A 5 0.93 -1.71 11.46
N GLN A 6 0.51 -0.79 12.33
CA GLN A 6 -0.89 -0.37 12.44
C GLN A 6 -1.44 0.14 11.09
N LEU A 7 -0.60 0.78 10.27
CA LEU A 7 -0.96 1.20 8.91
C LEU A 7 -1.19 0.02 7.97
N THR A 8 -0.35 -1.01 8.05
CA THR A 8 -0.54 -2.26 7.28
C THR A 8 -1.90 -2.87 7.62
N ARG A 9 -2.24 -2.93 8.90
CA ARG A 9 -3.54 -3.43 9.34
C ARG A 9 -4.69 -2.56 8.83
N LEU A 10 -4.59 -1.24 8.97
CA LEU A 10 -5.60 -0.30 8.48
C LEU A 10 -5.89 -0.47 6.98
N ILE A 11 -4.83 -0.61 6.16
CA ILE A 11 -4.96 -0.80 4.71
C ILE A 11 -5.65 -2.13 4.39
N LEU A 12 -5.30 -3.20 5.09
CA LEU A 12 -5.92 -4.51 4.86
C LEU A 12 -7.37 -4.56 5.39
N ASP A 13 -7.65 -3.96 6.54
CA ASP A 13 -8.97 -3.92 7.16
C ASP A 13 -9.97 -3.10 6.34
N PHE A 14 -9.51 -2.21 5.44
CA PHE A 14 -10.37 -1.54 4.45
C PHE A 14 -11.14 -2.56 3.58
N TYR A 15 -10.50 -3.68 3.24
CA TYR A 15 -11.09 -4.76 2.42
C TYR A 15 -11.67 -5.89 3.27
N ARG A 16 -12.08 -5.62 4.53
CA ARG A 16 -12.59 -6.67 5.43
C ARG A 16 -13.78 -7.45 4.86
N GLU A 17 -14.65 -6.75 4.13
CA GLU A 17 -15.84 -7.34 3.51
C GLU A 17 -15.56 -7.95 2.13
N ASP A 18 -14.38 -7.70 1.53
CA ASP A 18 -13.91 -8.36 0.30
C ASP A 18 -12.57 -9.11 0.51
N PRO A 19 -12.64 -10.38 0.96
CA PRO A 19 -11.45 -11.18 1.20
C PRO A 19 -10.65 -11.50 -0.07
N ALA A 20 -11.20 -11.34 -1.27
CA ALA A 20 -10.49 -11.60 -2.52
C ALA A 20 -9.55 -10.44 -2.85
N GLU A 21 -10.01 -9.21 -2.72
CA GLU A 21 -9.18 -8.01 -2.89
C GLU A 21 -8.12 -7.90 -1.79
N MET A 22 -8.49 -8.15 -0.53
CA MET A 22 -7.54 -8.19 0.58
C MET A 22 -6.39 -9.19 0.34
N ARG A 23 -6.69 -10.34 -0.28
CA ARG A 23 -5.69 -11.38 -0.59
C ARG A 23 -4.62 -10.88 -1.56
N GLN A 24 -4.97 -10.04 -2.52
CA GLN A 24 -4.03 -9.47 -3.48
C GLN A 24 -3.01 -8.52 -2.81
N LEU A 25 -3.39 -7.91 -1.69
CA LEU A 25 -2.53 -7.00 -0.91
C LEU A 25 -1.77 -7.69 0.23
N GLN A 26 -1.85 -9.01 0.39
CA GLN A 26 -1.15 -9.71 1.49
C GLN A 26 0.37 -9.52 1.48
N GLY A 27 0.97 -9.20 0.32
CA GLY A 27 2.37 -8.82 0.19
C GLY A 27 2.78 -7.68 1.13
N LEU A 28 1.86 -6.79 1.52
CA LEU A 28 2.11 -5.72 2.49
C LEU A 28 2.58 -6.25 3.85
N LYS A 29 2.22 -7.48 4.24
CA LYS A 29 2.68 -8.11 5.50
C LYS A 29 4.19 -8.38 5.49
N ALA A 30 4.79 -8.47 4.31
CA ALA A 30 6.22 -8.63 4.10
C ALA A 30 6.95 -7.30 3.83
N CYS A 31 6.25 -6.15 3.92
CA CYS A 31 6.84 -4.83 3.74
C CYS A 31 6.77 -4.02 5.04
N ARG A 32 7.74 -3.12 5.26
CA ARG A 32 7.66 -2.09 6.28
C ARG A 32 6.93 -0.89 5.71
N VAL A 33 5.78 -0.60 6.29
CA VAL A 33 4.93 0.53 5.89
C VAL A 33 5.10 1.67 6.88
N SER A 34 5.32 2.88 6.36
CA SER A 34 5.39 4.11 7.16
C SER A 34 4.88 5.30 6.36
N ARG A 35 4.49 6.38 7.03
CA ARG A 35 3.97 7.59 6.37
C ARG A 35 4.74 8.81 6.86
N ARG A 36 5.19 9.66 5.94
CA ARG A 36 5.85 10.92 6.27
C ARG A 36 5.57 11.97 5.20
N TRP A 37 5.19 13.18 5.61
CA TRP A 37 4.96 14.33 4.72
C TRP A 37 4.00 14.05 3.55
N GLY A 38 2.96 13.23 3.79
CA GLY A 38 1.99 12.88 2.74
C GLY A 38 2.48 11.82 1.74
N VAL A 39 3.64 11.20 1.98
CA VAL A 39 4.12 10.04 1.23
C VAL A 39 4.02 8.79 2.09
N LEU A 40 3.40 7.73 1.56
CA LEU A 40 3.44 6.39 2.11
C LEU A 40 4.68 5.68 1.57
N ARG A 41 5.55 5.20 2.46
CA ARG A 41 6.73 4.42 2.11
C ARG A 41 6.45 2.95 2.40
N VAL A 42 6.61 2.12 1.39
CA VAL A 42 6.41 0.67 1.42
C VAL A 42 7.75 0.02 1.07
N GLU A 43 8.54 -0.29 2.09
CA GLU A 43 9.84 -0.96 1.94
C GLU A 43 9.62 -2.47 1.98
N CYS A 44 9.63 -3.12 0.83
CA CYS A 44 9.39 -4.55 0.71
C CYS A 44 10.66 -5.38 0.92
N ARG A 45 10.46 -6.60 1.39
CA ARG A 45 11.55 -7.55 1.67
C ARG A 45 12.40 -7.85 0.43
N ASP A 46 11.75 -8.05 -0.71
CA ASP A 46 12.39 -8.43 -1.97
C ASP A 46 11.59 -7.89 -3.17
N ARG A 47 12.17 -8.08 -4.34
CA ARG A 47 11.61 -7.60 -5.60
C ARG A 47 10.33 -8.32 -5.99
N GLN A 48 10.20 -9.61 -5.68
CA GLN A 48 9.02 -10.38 -6.01
C GLN A 48 7.79 -9.82 -5.29
N VAL A 49 7.92 -9.49 -3.99
CA VAL A 49 6.84 -8.86 -3.22
C VAL A 49 6.48 -7.48 -3.78
N ALA A 50 7.48 -6.68 -4.16
CA ALA A 50 7.23 -5.35 -4.74
C ALA A 50 6.47 -5.44 -6.08
N GLU A 51 6.83 -6.39 -6.95
CA GLU A 51 6.16 -6.61 -8.23
C GLU A 51 4.72 -7.09 -8.05
N THR A 52 4.44 -7.97 -7.07
CA THR A 52 3.06 -8.35 -6.72
C THR A 52 2.22 -7.15 -6.26
N LEU A 53 2.79 -6.26 -5.44
CA LEU A 53 2.08 -5.04 -5.01
C LEU A 53 1.88 -4.04 -6.16
N LEU A 54 2.80 -3.97 -7.11
CA LEU A 54 2.66 -3.13 -8.30
C LEU A 54 1.59 -3.67 -9.25
N ALA A 55 1.46 -4.98 -9.39
CA ALA A 55 0.36 -5.59 -10.13
C ALA A 55 -1.01 -5.25 -9.50
N ALA A 56 -1.06 -5.10 -8.17
CA ALA A 56 -2.24 -4.70 -7.41
C ALA A 56 -2.26 -3.20 -7.05
N GLN A 57 -1.58 -2.34 -7.82
CA GLN A 57 -1.37 -0.94 -7.44
C GLN A 57 -2.67 -0.14 -7.25
N ASP A 58 -3.74 -0.45 -7.98
CA ASP A 58 -4.98 0.32 -7.92
C ASP A 58 -5.77 -0.04 -6.65
N LEU A 59 -5.80 -1.33 -6.29
CA LEU A 59 -6.26 -1.78 -4.96
C LEU A 59 -5.41 -1.21 -3.83
N LEU A 60 -4.11 -0.99 -4.06
CA LEU A 60 -3.29 -0.33 -3.04
C LEU A 60 -3.61 1.17 -2.92
N LYS A 61 -3.88 1.86 -4.02
CA LYS A 61 -4.16 3.32 -4.02
C LYS A 61 -5.49 3.65 -3.37
N GLU A 62 -6.51 2.82 -3.57
CA GLU A 62 -7.87 3.07 -3.11
C GLU A 62 -7.97 3.36 -1.60
N PRO A 63 -7.54 2.48 -0.68
CA PRO A 63 -7.62 2.76 0.76
C PRO A 63 -6.79 3.99 1.14
N ILE A 64 -5.68 4.24 0.44
CA ILE A 64 -4.84 5.42 0.69
C ILE A 64 -5.56 6.71 0.30
N ALA A 65 -6.31 6.70 -0.80
CA ALA A 65 -7.14 7.80 -1.26
C ALA A 65 -8.35 8.01 -0.36
N GLN A 66 -9.16 6.97 -0.14
CA GLN A 66 -10.41 7.03 0.63
C GLN A 66 -10.16 7.45 2.09
N LEU A 67 -9.12 6.88 2.72
CA LEU A 67 -8.74 7.19 4.10
C LEU A 67 -7.82 8.41 4.20
N ARG A 68 -7.50 9.07 3.08
CA ARG A 68 -6.64 10.28 3.00
C ARG A 68 -5.29 10.12 3.70
N ILE A 69 -4.67 8.95 3.58
CA ILE A 69 -3.42 8.61 4.27
C ILE A 69 -2.23 9.38 3.67
N ALA A 70 -2.17 9.45 2.34
CA ALA A 70 -1.07 10.01 1.56
C ALA A 70 -1.53 10.39 0.14
N HIS A 71 -0.80 11.29 -0.53
CA HIS A 71 -0.99 11.65 -1.94
C HIS A 71 0.00 10.93 -2.86
N GLN A 72 0.96 10.21 -2.30
CA GLN A 72 1.98 9.46 -3.04
C GLN A 72 2.37 8.19 -2.28
N ILE A 73 2.67 7.12 -3.02
CA ILE A 73 3.18 5.85 -2.49
C ILE A 73 4.53 5.55 -3.14
N ASN A 74 5.56 5.36 -2.32
CA ASN A 74 6.88 4.93 -2.77
C ASN A 74 7.09 3.47 -2.38
N ILE A 75 7.33 2.62 -3.37
CA ILE A 75 7.65 1.20 -3.18
C ILE A 75 9.14 1.01 -3.40
N SER A 76 9.83 0.45 -2.41
CA SER A 76 11.28 0.27 -2.43
C SER A 76 11.70 -1.11 -1.94
N VAL A 77 12.89 -1.54 -2.37
CA VAL A 77 13.54 -2.78 -1.93
C VAL A 77 14.99 -2.46 -1.62
N ASN A 78 15.47 -2.82 -0.42
CA ASN A 78 16.80 -2.46 0.07
C ASN A 78 17.10 -0.96 -0.06
N ARG A 79 16.12 -0.11 0.25
CA ARG A 79 16.13 1.35 0.12
C ARG A 79 16.27 1.88 -1.32
N VAL A 80 16.24 1.01 -2.32
CA VAL A 80 16.19 1.41 -3.73
C VAL A 80 14.74 1.58 -4.14
N LEU A 81 14.38 2.77 -4.62
CA LEU A 81 13.04 3.05 -5.11
C LEU A 81 12.78 2.23 -6.39
N ILE A 82 11.74 1.41 -6.36
CA ILE A 82 11.29 0.62 -7.51
C ILE A 82 10.21 1.37 -8.28
N SER A 83 9.29 2.03 -7.57
CA SER A 83 8.20 2.77 -8.18
C SER A 83 7.65 3.86 -7.26
N SER A 84 7.08 4.88 -7.87
CA SER A 84 6.35 5.97 -7.21
C SER A 84 4.97 6.10 -7.84
N LEU A 85 3.93 5.91 -7.03
CA LEU A 85 2.53 5.95 -7.45
C LEU A 85 1.89 7.23 -6.93
N LEU A 86 1.23 7.98 -7.82
CA LEU A 86 0.39 9.09 -7.40
C LEU A 86 -0.96 8.57 -6.93
N VAL A 87 -1.46 9.13 -5.84
CA VAL A 87 -2.77 8.84 -5.26
C VAL A 87 -3.62 10.09 -5.42
N ASP A 88 -4.64 10.01 -6.26
CA ASP A 88 -5.58 11.10 -6.48
C ASP A 88 -6.82 10.89 -5.60
N PRO A 89 -7.01 11.69 -4.53
CA PRO A 89 -8.19 11.58 -3.67
C PRO A 89 -9.50 11.95 -4.39
N SER A 90 -9.42 12.59 -5.57
CA SER A 90 -10.59 13.03 -6.35
C SER A 90 -11.18 11.90 -7.20
N LYS A 91 -10.45 10.79 -7.37
CA LYS A 91 -10.90 9.60 -8.11
C LYS A 91 -11.59 8.55 -7.23
N VAL A 92 -11.90 8.89 -5.98
CA VAL A 92 -12.69 8.04 -5.10
C VAL A 92 -14.15 8.09 -5.58
N THR A 93 -14.53 7.10 -6.37
CA THR A 93 -15.94 6.92 -6.76
C THR A 93 -16.70 6.42 -5.54
N PHE A 94 -17.59 7.25 -5.01
CA PHE A 94 -18.63 6.81 -4.08
C PHE A 94 -19.65 6.00 -4.90
N LEU A 95 -19.49 4.67 -4.93
CA LEU A 95 -20.56 3.77 -5.34
C LEU A 95 -21.46 3.47 -4.15
#